data_AF-A0A2E1H8F2-F1
#
_entry.id   AF-A0A2E1H8F2-F1
#
_cell.length_a   1.000
_cell.length_b   1.000
_cell.length_c   1.000
_cell.angle_alpha   90.00
_cell.angle_beta   90.00
_cell.angle_gamma   90.00
#
_symmetry.space_group_name_H-M   'P 1'
#
loop_
_entity.id
_entity.type
_entity.pdbx_description
1 polymer ?
#
loop_
_entity_poly.entity_id
_entity_poly.type
_entity_poly.pdbx_seq_one_letter_code
_entity_poly.pdbx_strand_id
1 'polypeptide(L)'
;MHLGHAGERDVRRGAVCERRGCDAPFDLPRGTGATACGSSEDLGSRRRPRDHDRGGGPADPRASRRVGRLRVAPIDVDTNILTAFVEKKHPDVMKLFELSARGQFDLLTSQLSLAEVMVRPLAAARDDLVRAYRALLTQPLGVRTIPITVDMLIRGAAVRTENGGKLPDAIHVATAVETGCTSILSSDRRLRFPASLTRISEERKPCGCSDSRSAHRGALS
;
A
#
# COMPACT_ATOMS: atom_id res chain seq x y z
N MET A 1 -76.88 17.21 -18.60
CA MET A 1 -77.14 16.17 -19.60
C MET A 1 -75.86 15.34 -19.77
N HIS A 2 -75.99 14.02 -19.57
CA HIS A 2 -75.15 12.90 -20.03
C HIS A 2 -73.63 12.95 -19.73
N LEU A 3 -73.11 12.14 -18.78
CA LEU A 3 -72.69 10.72 -18.92
C LEU A 3 -71.51 10.59 -19.91
N GLY A 4 -70.34 10.01 -19.64
CA GLY A 4 -69.92 8.96 -18.69
C GLY A 4 -69.13 7.90 -19.48
N HIS A 5 -67.94 7.49 -18.99
CA HIS A 5 -67.24 6.18 -19.15
C HIS A 5 -65.72 6.38 -18.97
N ALA A 6 -65.01 5.79 -18.00
CA ALA A 6 -64.92 4.41 -17.47
C ALA A 6 -64.00 3.48 -18.28
N GLY A 7 -63.10 2.81 -17.56
CA GLY A 7 -62.16 1.76 -17.99
C GLY A 7 -60.73 2.14 -17.58
N GLU A 8 -60.11 1.70 -16.48
CA GLU A 8 -60.12 0.44 -15.71
C GLU A 8 -59.66 -0.81 -16.48
N ARG A 9 -58.39 -1.20 -16.22
CA ARG A 9 -57.90 -2.55 -15.84
C ARG A 9 -56.36 -2.53 -15.88
N ASP A 10 -55.60 -2.75 -14.80
CA ASP A 10 -55.52 -3.88 -13.85
C ASP A 10 -54.51 -4.98 -14.30
N VAL A 11 -53.50 -5.14 -13.43
CA VAL A 11 -52.70 -6.33 -13.04
C VAL A 11 -52.21 -7.35 -14.08
N ARG A 12 -50.88 -7.52 -14.13
CA ARG A 12 -50.11 -8.81 -14.08
C ARG A 12 -48.73 -8.48 -13.47
N ARG A 13 -48.26 -8.94 -12.30
CA ARG A 13 -48.03 -10.28 -11.72
C ARG A 13 -47.25 -11.25 -12.63
N GLY A 14 -46.05 -11.63 -12.16
CA GLY A 14 -45.20 -12.73 -12.64
C GLY A 14 -43.75 -12.26 -12.85
N ALA A 15 -42.69 -12.83 -12.27
CA ALA A 15 -42.55 -14.09 -11.55
C ALA A 15 -41.32 -14.03 -10.62
N VAL A 16 -41.47 -14.68 -9.47
CA VAL A 16 -40.39 -15.17 -8.60
C VAL A 16 -39.66 -16.29 -9.37
N CYS A 17 -38.33 -16.23 -9.43
CA CYS A 17 -37.52 -17.38 -9.84
C CYS A 17 -36.71 -17.84 -8.62
N GLU A 18 -37.28 -18.78 -7.86
CA GLU A 18 -36.55 -19.56 -6.88
C GLU A 18 -35.95 -20.82 -7.55
N ARG A 19 -34.66 -21.01 -7.27
CA ARG A 19 -33.92 -22.28 -7.11
C ARG A 19 -33.93 -23.31 -8.24
N ARG A 20 -32.71 -23.65 -8.67
CA ARG A 20 -32.05 -24.98 -8.81
C ARG A 20 -30.63 -24.64 -9.31
N GLY A 21 -29.54 -24.95 -8.62
CA GLY A 21 -29.12 -26.29 -8.20
C GLY A 21 -28.08 -26.80 -9.19
N CYS A 22 -27.00 -27.40 -8.66
CA CYS A 22 -26.01 -28.24 -9.32
C CYS A 22 -24.67 -27.60 -9.69
N ASP A 23 -23.74 -27.80 -8.75
CA ASP A 23 -22.33 -28.09 -8.93
C ASP A 23 -21.94 -28.69 -10.29
N ALA A 24 -20.88 -28.16 -10.88
CA ALA A 24 -20.04 -28.90 -11.82
C ALA A 24 -18.57 -28.47 -11.64
N PRO A 25 -17.63 -29.43 -11.55
CA PRO A 25 -16.23 -29.19 -11.20
C PRO A 25 -15.39 -28.68 -12.37
N PHE A 26 -14.36 -27.91 -12.02
CA PHE A 26 -13.31 -27.40 -12.89
C PHE A 26 -12.36 -28.54 -13.30
N ASP A 27 -12.38 -28.91 -14.58
CA ASP A 27 -11.53 -29.96 -15.18
C ASP A 27 -10.06 -29.51 -15.27
N LEU A 28 -9.15 -30.32 -14.74
CA LEU A 28 -7.70 -30.22 -14.97
C LEU A 28 -7.26 -31.29 -15.99
N PRO A 29 -6.40 -30.98 -16.98
CA PRO A 29 -5.92 -31.97 -17.93
C PRO A 29 -4.91 -32.94 -17.28
N ARG A 30 -5.16 -34.24 -17.49
CA ARG A 30 -4.30 -35.37 -17.09
C ARG A 30 -3.07 -35.44 -18.00
N GLY A 31 -1.88 -35.33 -17.41
CA GLY A 31 -0.62 -35.70 -18.04
C GLY A 31 -0.40 -37.22 -17.97
N THR A 32 -0.12 -37.83 -19.11
CA THR A 32 0.20 -39.26 -19.27
C THR A 32 1.71 -39.49 -19.32
N GLY A 33 2.16 -40.60 -18.73
CA GLY A 33 3.41 -41.28 -19.13
C GLY A 33 4.57 -41.23 -18.14
N ALA A 34 4.50 -42.06 -17.08
CA ALA A 34 5.67 -42.49 -16.33
C ALA A 34 5.97 -43.96 -16.68
N THR A 35 7.12 -44.20 -17.29
CA THR A 35 7.74 -45.51 -17.49
C THR A 35 8.53 -45.91 -16.25
N ALA A 36 8.46 -47.20 -15.90
CA ALA A 36 9.05 -47.79 -14.71
C ALA A 36 10.45 -48.40 -14.95
N CYS A 37 11.16 -48.59 -13.84
CA CYS A 37 11.88 -49.82 -13.43
C CYS A 37 13.42 -49.79 -13.36
N GLY A 38 13.95 -50.39 -12.28
CA GLY A 38 15.36 -50.74 -12.03
C GLY A 38 15.82 -50.29 -10.63
N SER A 39 15.61 -51.07 -9.56
CA SER A 39 16.60 -52.00 -8.93
C SER A 39 17.76 -51.26 -8.23
N SER A 40 18.26 -51.58 -7.03
CA SER A 40 18.00 -52.53 -5.95
C SER A 40 19.17 -52.30 -4.97
N GLU A 41 18.97 -52.48 -3.66
CA GLU A 41 20.02 -52.64 -2.63
C GLU A 41 20.81 -51.33 -2.30
N ASP A 42 20.99 -50.91 -1.05
CA ASP A 42 21.81 -51.61 -0.06
C ASP A 42 21.54 -51.11 1.37
N LEU A 43 21.52 -52.07 2.30
CA LEU A 43 21.39 -51.91 3.75
C LEU A 43 22.80 -51.85 4.35
N GLY A 44 23.20 -50.70 4.89
CA GLY A 44 24.56 -50.55 5.41
C GLY A 44 24.72 -49.60 6.60
N SER A 45 24.65 -50.16 7.81
CA SER A 45 25.58 -49.88 8.91
C SER A 45 25.68 -48.44 9.47
N ARG A 46 25.10 -48.29 10.68
CA ARG A 46 25.51 -47.36 11.73
C ARG A 46 27.04 -47.29 11.90
N ARG A 47 27.66 -46.13 11.71
CA ARG A 47 28.85 -45.69 12.47
C ARG A 47 28.87 -44.16 12.60
N ARG A 48 28.72 -43.67 13.84
CA ARG A 48 29.19 -42.33 14.22
C ARG A 48 30.72 -42.34 14.25
N PRO A 49 31.38 -41.25 13.84
CA PRO A 49 32.51 -40.81 14.65
C PRO A 49 32.58 -39.29 14.85
N ARG A 50 32.67 -38.97 16.15
CA ARG A 50 33.61 -38.05 16.80
C ARG A 50 33.66 -36.59 16.32
N ASP A 51 33.17 -35.76 17.22
CA ASP A 51 33.59 -34.38 17.46
C ASP A 51 35.10 -34.19 17.28
N HIS A 52 35.45 -33.33 16.33
CA HIS A 52 36.71 -32.60 16.33
C HIS A 52 36.41 -31.12 16.36
N ASP A 53 36.29 -30.66 17.60
CA ASP A 53 36.72 -29.37 18.11
C ASP A 53 37.79 -28.71 17.23
N ARG A 54 37.41 -27.60 16.60
CA ARG A 54 38.34 -26.62 16.03
C ARG A 54 37.84 -25.22 16.34
N GLY A 55 38.35 -24.68 17.44
CA GLY A 55 38.98 -23.37 17.45
C GLY A 55 38.03 -22.18 17.53
N GLY A 56 37.53 -21.92 18.73
CA GLY A 56 37.15 -20.57 19.14
C GLY A 56 38.40 -19.68 19.16
N GLY A 57 38.61 -18.89 18.10
CA GLY A 57 39.54 -17.76 18.15
C GLY A 57 39.08 -16.74 19.19
N PRO A 58 39.99 -15.99 19.82
CA PRO A 58 39.62 -15.01 20.84
C PRO A 58 38.71 -13.94 20.21
N ALA A 59 37.57 -13.70 20.84
CA ALA A 59 36.68 -12.60 20.49
C ALA A 59 37.47 -11.27 20.59
N ASP A 60 37.55 -10.57 19.47
CA ASP A 60 38.15 -9.24 19.39
C ASP A 60 37.44 -8.30 20.39
N PRO A 61 38.16 -7.73 21.39
CA PRO A 61 37.57 -6.83 22.37
C PRO A 61 37.24 -5.45 21.78
N ARG A 62 37.46 -5.24 20.48
CA ARG A 62 37.00 -4.08 19.71
C ARG A 62 35.75 -4.40 18.88
N ALA A 63 34.86 -5.24 19.40
CA ALA A 63 33.44 -5.23 19.04
C ALA A 63 32.87 -3.84 19.35
N SER A 64 33.22 -2.90 18.46
CA SER A 64 32.78 -1.54 18.42
C SER A 64 31.27 -1.65 18.50
N ARG A 65 30.74 -1.15 19.61
CA ARG A 65 29.31 -1.07 19.90
C ARG A 65 28.68 -0.49 18.63
N ARG A 66 28.19 -1.36 17.74
CA ARG A 66 27.41 -0.93 16.58
C ARG A 66 26.17 -0.41 17.24
N VAL A 67 26.15 0.90 17.50
CA VAL A 67 24.92 1.63 17.73
C VAL A 67 24.08 1.27 16.52
N GLY A 68 23.17 0.31 16.70
CA GLY A 68 22.34 -0.18 15.63
C GLY A 68 21.66 1.04 15.07
N ARG A 69 21.94 1.37 13.80
CA ARG A 69 21.27 2.48 13.12
C ARG A 69 19.78 2.15 13.21
N LEU A 70 19.03 2.93 13.98
CA LEU A 70 17.58 2.80 14.05
C LEU A 70 17.09 2.97 12.61
N ARG A 71 16.71 1.87 11.97
CA ARG A 71 16.13 1.93 10.63
C ARG A 71 14.73 2.47 10.81
N VAL A 72 14.51 3.70 10.35
CA VAL A 72 13.18 4.30 10.28
C VAL A 72 12.34 3.44 9.34
N ALA A 73 11.10 3.13 9.72
CA ALA A 73 10.17 2.43 8.85
C ALA A 73 9.96 3.25 7.55
N PRO A 74 9.75 2.60 6.39
CA PRO A 74 9.42 3.31 5.18
C PRO A 74 8.12 4.10 5.34
N ILE A 75 8.00 5.18 4.58
CA ILE A 75 6.81 6.02 4.53
C ILE A 75 6.13 5.79 3.18
N ASP A 76 4.85 5.42 3.23
CA ASP A 76 4.03 5.27 2.03
C ASP A 76 3.56 6.63 1.51
N VAL A 77 3.50 6.78 0.19
CA VAL A 77 3.24 8.05 -0.50
C VAL A 77 1.97 7.90 -1.33
N ASP A 78 0.93 8.62 -0.92
CA ASP A 78 -0.33 8.66 -1.64
C ASP A 78 -0.19 9.40 -2.99
N THR A 79 -1.08 9.07 -3.93
CA THR A 79 -1.15 9.62 -5.28
C THR A 79 -1.30 11.15 -5.29
N ASN A 80 -2.00 11.72 -4.30
CA ASN A 80 -2.13 13.18 -4.18
C ASN A 80 -0.79 13.88 -3.89
N ILE A 81 0.14 13.23 -3.18
CA ILE A 81 1.48 13.73 -2.89
C ILE A 81 2.33 13.66 -4.14
N LEU A 82 2.24 12.56 -4.92
CA LEU A 82 2.91 12.44 -6.21
C LEU A 82 2.49 13.58 -7.15
N THR A 83 1.20 13.91 -7.15
CA THR A 83 0.67 15.06 -7.90
C THR A 83 1.23 16.38 -7.38
N ALA A 84 1.31 16.56 -6.06
CA ALA A 84 1.89 17.75 -5.45
C ALA A 84 3.40 17.91 -5.75
N PHE A 85 4.13 16.80 -5.84
CA PHE A 85 5.54 16.77 -6.22
C PHE A 85 5.74 17.15 -7.68
N VAL A 86 5.05 16.47 -8.61
CA VAL A 86 5.29 16.62 -10.05
C VAL A 86 4.64 17.90 -10.61
N GLU A 87 3.37 18.13 -10.32
CA GLU A 87 2.61 19.21 -10.95
C GLU A 87 2.73 20.53 -10.18
N LYS A 88 2.63 20.48 -8.84
CA LYS A 88 2.64 21.70 -8.01
C LYS A 88 4.03 22.11 -7.56
N LYS A 89 5.00 21.19 -7.57
CA LYS A 89 6.36 21.41 -7.04
C LYS A 89 6.33 21.99 -5.62
N HIS A 90 5.47 21.43 -4.77
CA HIS A 90 5.28 21.95 -3.41
C HIS A 90 6.61 21.92 -2.62
N PRO A 91 7.09 23.03 -2.03
CA PRO A 91 8.44 23.11 -1.46
C PRO A 91 8.74 22.04 -0.41
N ASP A 92 7.78 21.76 0.48
CA ASP A 92 7.96 20.76 1.53
C ASP A 92 8.01 19.34 0.97
N VAL A 93 7.23 19.05 -0.07
CA VAL A 93 7.25 17.74 -0.75
C VAL A 93 8.54 17.55 -1.52
N MET A 94 8.97 18.57 -2.26
CA MET A 94 10.26 18.58 -2.93
C MET A 94 11.38 18.29 -1.93
N LYS A 95 11.31 18.89 -0.73
CA LYS A 95 12.30 18.65 0.32
C LYS A 95 12.25 17.21 0.84
N LEU A 96 11.06 16.64 1.05
CA LEU A 96 10.92 15.25 1.49
C LEU A 96 11.51 14.26 0.48
N PHE A 97 11.23 14.44 -0.82
CA PHE A 97 11.80 13.60 -1.87
C PHE A 97 13.33 13.76 -1.98
N GLU A 98 13.85 14.97 -1.81
CA GLU A 98 15.31 15.22 -1.77
C GLU A 98 15.98 14.48 -0.58
N LEU A 99 15.37 14.51 0.61
CA LEU A 99 15.88 13.81 1.79
C LEU A 99 15.83 12.29 1.61
N SER A 100 14.74 11.78 1.03
CA SER A 100 14.60 10.36 0.68
C SER A 100 15.67 9.93 -0.33
N ALA A 101 15.89 10.71 -1.40
CA ALA A 101 16.93 10.44 -2.40
C ALA A 101 18.35 10.43 -1.80
N ARG A 102 18.58 11.11 -0.68
CA ARG A 102 19.84 11.09 0.09
C ARG A 102 19.95 9.93 1.08
N GLY A 103 18.98 9.02 1.13
CA GLY A 103 18.97 7.86 2.01
C GLY A 103 18.74 8.19 3.49
N GLN A 104 18.04 9.31 3.77
CA GLN A 104 17.65 9.65 5.15
C GLN A 104 16.52 8.75 5.65
N PHE A 105 15.58 8.42 4.76
CA PHE A 105 14.48 7.48 4.95
C PHE A 105 14.02 6.98 3.58
N ASP A 106 13.20 5.94 3.56
CA ASP A 106 12.66 5.38 2.32
C ASP A 106 11.23 5.88 2.10
N LEU A 107 10.96 6.44 0.93
CA LEU A 107 9.60 6.63 0.43
C LEU A 107 9.22 5.45 -0.47
N LEU A 108 7.99 4.97 -0.34
CA LEU A 108 7.42 3.97 -1.23
C LEU A 108 6.00 4.33 -1.66
N THR A 109 5.53 3.70 -2.73
CA THR A 109 4.15 3.84 -3.21
C THR A 109 3.72 2.56 -3.91
N SER A 110 2.43 2.30 -3.98
CA SER A 110 1.90 1.19 -4.79
C SER A 110 2.07 1.45 -6.30
N GLN A 111 2.29 0.39 -7.08
CA GLN A 111 2.17 0.44 -8.56
C GLN A 111 0.79 0.94 -9.02
N LEU A 112 -0.24 0.84 -8.17
CA LEU A 112 -1.57 1.36 -8.47
C LEU A 112 -1.53 2.88 -8.74
N SER A 113 -0.69 3.61 -8.00
CA SER A 113 -0.53 5.05 -8.15
C SER A 113 -0.03 5.45 -9.53
N LEU A 114 0.72 4.59 -10.22
CA LEU A 114 1.12 4.82 -11.61
C LEU A 114 -0.12 4.91 -12.51
N ALA A 115 -1.08 4.00 -12.36
CA ALA A 115 -2.30 4.05 -13.15
C ALA A 115 -3.10 5.33 -12.83
N GLU A 116 -3.22 5.67 -11.54
CA GLU A 116 -4.01 6.82 -11.10
C GLU A 116 -3.46 8.16 -11.60
N VAL A 117 -2.15 8.40 -11.49
CA VAL A 117 -1.53 9.66 -11.97
C VAL A 117 -1.55 9.78 -13.49
N MET A 118 -1.63 8.67 -14.23
CA MET A 118 -1.57 8.67 -15.70
C MET A 118 -2.89 9.05 -16.37
N VAL A 119 -4.04 8.81 -15.73
CA VAL A 119 -5.36 9.03 -16.35
C VAL A 119 -5.53 10.46 -16.85
N ARG A 120 -5.26 11.47 -16.01
CA ARG A 120 -5.48 12.89 -16.38
C ARG A 120 -4.49 13.38 -17.44
N PRO A 121 -3.17 13.15 -17.33
CA PRO A 121 -2.21 13.52 -18.36
C PRO A 121 -2.49 12.88 -19.73
N LEU A 122 -2.85 11.60 -19.77
CA LEU A 122 -3.18 10.91 -21.03
C LEU A 122 -4.43 11.49 -21.67
N ALA A 123 -5.49 11.73 -20.90
CA ALA A 123 -6.72 12.34 -21.39
C ALA A 123 -6.50 13.78 -21.91
N ALA A 124 -5.54 14.50 -21.35
CA ALA A 124 -5.21 15.88 -21.72
C ALA A 124 -4.06 16.00 -22.74
N ALA A 125 -3.55 14.89 -23.28
CA ALA A 125 -2.37 14.85 -24.17
C ALA A 125 -1.15 15.62 -23.61
N ARG A 126 -0.92 15.53 -22.30
CA ARG A 126 0.20 16.16 -21.59
C ARG A 126 1.40 15.23 -21.52
N ASP A 127 2.10 15.08 -22.65
CA ASP A 127 3.25 14.19 -22.78
C ASP A 127 4.40 14.53 -21.81
N ASP A 128 4.51 15.80 -21.41
CA ASP A 128 5.46 16.25 -20.40
C ASP A 128 5.20 15.58 -19.04
N LEU A 129 3.94 15.54 -18.61
CA LEU A 129 3.54 14.91 -17.34
C LEU A 129 3.61 13.39 -17.42
N VAL A 130 3.22 12.79 -18.56
CA VAL A 130 3.35 11.34 -18.77
C VAL A 130 4.82 10.91 -18.64
N ARG A 131 5.75 11.64 -19.27
CA ARG A 131 7.19 11.36 -19.13
C ARG A 131 7.68 11.55 -17.71
N ALA A 132 7.24 12.62 -17.03
CA ALA A 132 7.64 12.90 -15.65
C ALA A 132 7.20 11.80 -14.67
N TYR A 133 5.92 11.40 -14.70
CA TYR A 133 5.40 10.34 -13.84
C TYR A 133 6.04 8.98 -14.14
N ARG A 134 6.25 8.66 -15.44
CA ARG A 134 6.93 7.42 -15.82
C ARG A 134 8.35 7.39 -15.26
N ALA A 135 9.13 8.45 -15.45
CA ALA A 135 10.48 8.53 -14.92
C ALA A 135 10.51 8.39 -13.39
N LEU A 136 9.63 9.10 -12.68
CA LEU A 136 9.55 9.07 -11.22
C LEU A 136 9.21 7.67 -10.67
N LEU A 137 8.25 6.97 -11.29
CA LEU A 137 7.67 5.74 -10.74
C LEU A 137 8.30 4.46 -11.30
N THR A 138 9.12 4.53 -12.34
CA THR A 138 9.85 3.36 -12.86
C THR A 138 11.35 3.38 -12.58
N GLN A 139 11.85 4.45 -11.96
CA GLN A 139 13.26 4.60 -11.58
C GLN A 139 13.35 4.91 -10.08
N PRO A 140 14.43 4.54 -9.39
CA PRO A 140 14.58 4.78 -7.95
C PRO A 140 14.96 6.25 -7.67
N LEU A 141 14.09 7.20 -8.03
CA LEU A 141 14.29 8.65 -7.90
C LEU A 141 13.68 9.20 -6.62
N GLY A 142 14.17 8.73 -5.47
CA GLY A 142 13.70 9.19 -4.16
C GLY A 142 12.33 8.64 -3.73
N VAL A 143 11.70 7.78 -4.54
CA VAL A 143 10.55 6.95 -4.17
C VAL A 143 10.68 5.59 -4.83
N ARG A 144 10.26 4.53 -4.14
CA ARG A 144 10.25 3.17 -4.67
C ARG A 144 8.83 2.67 -4.91
N THR A 145 8.55 2.29 -6.14
CA THR A 145 7.24 1.74 -6.52
C THR A 145 7.18 0.24 -6.25
N ILE A 146 6.17 -0.18 -5.49
CA ILE A 146 5.99 -1.56 -5.03
C ILE A 146 5.03 -2.31 -5.96
N PRO A 147 5.44 -3.47 -6.51
CA PRO A 147 4.54 -4.32 -7.27
C PRO A 147 3.34 -4.81 -6.48
N ILE A 148 2.17 -4.81 -7.11
CA ILE A 148 0.95 -5.35 -6.51
C ILE A 148 1.00 -6.88 -6.63
N THR A 149 0.94 -7.56 -5.49
CA THR A 149 0.84 -9.02 -5.42
C THR A 149 -0.60 -9.48 -5.18
N VAL A 150 -0.88 -10.76 -5.42
CA VAL A 150 -2.18 -11.36 -5.10
C VAL A 150 -2.52 -11.22 -3.62
N ASP A 151 -1.54 -11.41 -2.73
CA ASP A 151 -1.73 -11.26 -1.29
C ASP A 151 -2.14 -9.84 -0.91
N MET A 152 -1.55 -8.81 -1.55
CA MET A 152 -1.94 -7.42 -1.36
C MET A 152 -3.38 -7.14 -1.85
N LEU A 153 -3.84 -7.80 -2.91
CA LEU A 153 -5.22 -7.68 -3.38
C LEU A 153 -6.22 -8.30 -2.38
N ILE A 154 -5.91 -9.49 -1.86
CA ILE A 154 -6.72 -10.16 -0.84
C ILE A 154 -6.74 -9.32 0.44
N ARG A 155 -5.58 -8.84 0.88
CA ARG A 155 -5.44 -7.95 2.03
C ARG A 155 -6.20 -6.64 1.81
N GLY A 156 -6.17 -6.07 0.62
CA GLY A 156 -6.94 -4.88 0.26
C GLY A 156 -8.45 -5.09 0.35
N ALA A 157 -8.95 -6.26 -0.06
CA ALA A 157 -10.36 -6.61 0.12
C ALA A 157 -10.74 -6.72 1.62
N ALA A 158 -9.85 -7.28 2.45
CA ALA A 158 -10.03 -7.34 3.90
C ALA A 158 -10.04 -5.94 4.53
N VAL A 159 -9.04 -5.10 4.23
CA VAL A 159 -8.97 -3.70 4.68
C VAL A 159 -10.23 -2.93 4.28
N ARG A 160 -10.73 -3.09 3.05
CA ARG A 160 -11.98 -2.46 2.62
C ARG A 160 -13.18 -2.93 3.43
N THR A 161 -13.23 -4.22 3.77
CA THR A 161 -14.34 -4.80 4.56
C THR A 161 -14.32 -4.26 5.99
N GLU A 162 -13.13 -4.07 6.57
CA GLU A 162 -12.93 -3.58 7.94
C GLU A 162 -13.08 -2.06 8.06
N ASN A 163 -12.59 -1.30 7.09
CA ASN A 163 -12.46 0.17 7.17
C ASN A 163 -13.39 0.93 6.20
N GLY A 164 -14.03 0.24 5.25
CA GLY A 164 -14.80 0.85 4.17
C GLY A 164 -13.94 1.49 3.08
N GLY A 165 -14.55 2.40 2.30
CA GLY A 165 -13.86 3.14 1.23
C GLY A 165 -13.85 2.43 -0.13
N LYS A 166 -13.06 2.99 -1.05
CA LYS A 166 -12.90 2.45 -2.40
C LYS A 166 -11.86 1.32 -2.39
N LEU A 167 -12.04 0.34 -3.27
CA LEU A 167 -11.11 -0.79 -3.37
C LEU A 167 -9.68 -0.37 -3.76
N PRO A 168 -9.46 0.54 -4.72
CA PRO A 168 -8.12 1.08 -5.01
C PRO A 168 -7.40 1.62 -3.77
N ASP A 169 -8.06 2.49 -3.01
CA ASP A 169 -7.53 3.06 -1.76
C ASP A 169 -7.17 1.95 -0.76
N ALA A 170 -8.01 0.94 -0.61
CA ALA A 170 -7.77 -0.17 0.30
C ALA A 170 -6.60 -1.07 -0.13
N ILE A 171 -6.41 -1.28 -1.45
CA ILE A 171 -5.25 -1.99 -1.99
C ILE A 171 -3.98 -1.18 -1.74
N HIS A 172 -4.01 0.14 -1.95
CA HIS A 172 -2.88 1.02 -1.66
C HIS A 172 -2.47 0.94 -0.18
N VAL A 173 -3.45 1.04 0.73
CA VAL A 173 -3.23 0.89 2.18
C VAL A 173 -2.70 -0.50 2.53
N ALA A 174 -3.20 -1.57 1.90
CA ALA A 174 -2.67 -2.91 2.09
C ALA A 174 -1.21 -3.01 1.64
N THR A 175 -0.84 -2.40 0.51
CA THR A 175 0.57 -2.31 0.08
C THR A 175 1.43 -1.62 1.15
N ALA A 176 0.96 -0.53 1.75
CA ALA A 176 1.68 0.16 2.82
C ALA A 176 1.91 -0.74 4.05
N VAL A 177 0.87 -1.44 4.49
CA VAL A 177 0.96 -2.35 5.64
C VAL A 177 1.92 -3.52 5.37
N GLU A 178 1.77 -4.20 4.23
CA GLU A 178 2.58 -5.36 3.87
C GLU A 178 4.06 -5.02 3.64
N THR A 179 4.36 -3.75 3.34
CA THR A 179 5.74 -3.26 3.18
C THR A 179 6.37 -2.74 4.47
N GLY A 180 5.66 -2.87 5.60
CA GLY A 180 6.13 -2.46 6.92
C GLY A 180 6.08 -0.95 7.15
N CYS A 181 5.29 -0.21 6.37
CA CYS A 181 5.07 1.20 6.64
C CYS A 181 4.29 1.38 7.94
N THR A 182 4.69 2.37 8.74
CA THR A 182 3.93 2.83 9.91
C THR A 182 3.26 4.17 9.65
N SER A 183 3.49 4.76 8.47
CA SER A 183 2.98 6.08 8.12
C SER A 183 2.63 6.19 6.64
N ILE A 184 1.54 6.90 6.35
CA ILE A 184 1.11 7.29 5.01
C ILE A 184 1.19 8.81 4.90
N LEU A 185 1.93 9.31 3.93
CA LEU A 185 1.93 10.70 3.53
C LEU A 185 0.73 10.93 2.60
N SER A 186 -0.29 11.64 3.07
CA SER A 186 -1.54 11.88 2.32
C SER A 186 -2.21 13.18 2.78
N SER A 187 -2.73 13.95 1.82
CA SER A 187 -3.60 15.10 2.10
C SER A 187 -5.10 14.75 2.12
N ASP A 188 -5.49 13.54 1.71
CA ASP A 188 -6.90 13.14 1.67
C ASP A 188 -7.38 12.58 3.02
N ARG A 189 -8.22 13.36 3.72
CA ARG A 189 -8.83 12.97 4.99
C ARG A 189 -9.87 11.85 4.85
N ARG A 190 -10.31 11.54 3.63
CA ARG A 190 -11.27 10.47 3.35
C ARG A 190 -10.58 9.11 3.29
N LEU A 191 -9.27 9.05 3.05
CA LEU A 191 -8.52 7.79 3.05
C LEU A 191 -8.69 7.10 4.41
N ARG A 192 -9.11 5.83 4.36
CA ARG A 192 -9.38 4.98 5.52
C ARG A 192 -8.29 3.91 5.61
N PHE A 193 -7.72 3.71 6.79
CA PHE A 193 -6.66 2.75 7.04
C PHE A 193 -6.71 2.25 8.49
N PRO A 194 -6.13 1.08 8.80
CA PRO A 194 -6.06 0.55 10.16
C PRO A 194 -5.23 1.43 11.10
N ALA A 195 -5.45 1.29 12.41
CA ALA A 195 -4.75 2.07 13.44
C ALA A 195 -3.23 1.83 13.50
N SER A 196 -2.71 0.81 12.80
CA SER A 196 -1.28 0.57 12.64
C SER A 196 -0.57 1.63 11.78
N LEU A 197 -1.32 2.43 11.02
CA LEU A 197 -0.80 3.50 10.18
C LEU A 197 -1.14 4.88 10.74
N THR A 198 -0.17 5.79 10.65
CA THR A 198 -0.35 7.20 10.99
C THR A 198 -0.32 8.07 9.73
N ARG A 199 -1.30 8.98 9.57
CA ARG A 199 -1.25 9.97 8.49
C ARG A 199 -0.24 11.06 8.81
N ILE A 200 0.63 11.34 7.86
CA ILE A 200 1.45 12.55 7.81
C ILE A 200 0.79 13.46 6.76
N SER A 201 0.43 14.68 7.15
CA SER A 201 -0.05 15.71 6.23
C SER A 201 1.05 16.71 5.94
N GLU A 202 1.11 17.22 4.71
CA GLU A 202 2.05 18.27 4.31
C GLU A 202 1.78 19.63 5.02
N GLU A 203 0.64 19.78 5.71
CA GLU A 203 0.30 21.00 6.44
C GLU A 203 1.06 21.10 7.77
N ARG A 204 2.04 22.01 7.81
CA ARG A 204 2.39 22.67 9.06
C ARG A 204 1.32 23.71 9.35
N LYS A 205 0.32 23.38 10.16
CA LYS A 205 -0.42 24.45 10.87
C LYS A 205 0.64 25.13 11.75
N PRO A 206 0.95 26.43 11.58
CA PRO A 206 1.80 27.10 12.53
C PRO A 206 1.17 26.90 13.90
N CYS A 207 1.93 26.36 14.84
CA CYS A 207 1.55 26.31 16.23
C CYS A 207 1.25 27.75 16.62
N GLY A 208 -0.03 28.08 16.73
CA GLY A 208 -0.48 29.36 17.26
C GLY A 208 -0.21 29.35 18.75
N CYS A 209 1.04 29.59 19.14
CA CYS A 209 1.32 30.15 20.45
C CYS A 209 0.78 31.58 20.41
N SER A 210 -0.50 31.74 20.76
CA SER A 210 -1.01 33.04 21.18
C SER A 210 -0.28 33.37 22.48
N ASP A 211 0.78 34.17 22.38
CA ASP A 211 1.39 34.85 23.52
C ASP A 211 0.31 35.69 24.19
N SER A 212 -0.31 35.14 25.23
CA SER A 212 -1.10 35.90 26.19
C SER A 212 -0.14 36.70 27.07
N ARG A 213 0.51 37.72 26.48
CA ARG A 213 1.08 38.81 27.28
C ARG A 213 -0.09 39.60 27.86
N SER A 214 -0.42 39.23 29.09
CA SER A 214 -1.21 40.02 30.01
C SER A 214 -0.72 41.46 30.01
N ALA A 215 -1.57 42.36 29.51
CA ALA A 215 -1.43 43.77 29.80
C ALA A 215 -1.73 43.97 31.29
N HIS A 216 -0.69 43.85 32.13
CA HIS A 216 -0.66 44.51 33.42
C HIS A 216 -0.63 46.02 33.14
N ARG A 217 -1.81 46.63 33.01
CA ARG A 217 -1.93 48.07 33.28
C ARG A 217 -2.03 48.21 34.79
N GLY A 218 -0.99 48.84 35.34
CA GLY A 218 -0.84 49.12 36.76
C GLY A 218 -1.99 49.96 37.30
N ALA A 219 -2.38 49.61 38.53
CA ALA A 219 -2.84 50.58 39.52
C ALA A 219 -1.67 51.50 39.92
N LEU A 220 -2.01 52.62 40.58
CA LEU A 220 -1.15 53.71 41.12
C LEU A 220 -0.89 54.81 40.07
N SER A 221 -1.27 56.08 40.24
CA SER A 221 -1.78 56.87 41.36
C SER A 221 -2.59 58.05 40.81
#